data_AF-H0PS29-F1
#
_entry.id   AF-H0PS29-F1
#
_cell.length_a   1.000
_cell.length_b   1.000
_cell.length_c   1.000
_cell.angle_alpha   90.00
_cell.angle_beta   90.00
_cell.angle_gamma   90.00
#
_symmetry.space_group_name_H-M   'P 1'
#
loop_
_entity.id
_entity.type
_entity.pdbx_description
1 polymer ?
#
loop_
_entity_poly.entity_id
_entity_poly.type
_entity_poly.pdbx_seq_one_letter_code
_entity_poly.pdbx_strand_id
1 'polypeptide(L)'
;MQAMGDLLSWLRSFAPVPQTVSRRERFFSCAGAIVGLFLAEWICRQALGEATPWFIAPMGASAVLLFAVPSSPLAQPWSIVGGNVMAALVGVTCAKVFAHPGLAAALAVGIAIGVMFQFKCLHPPGGAVALTSVLGGPAVAELGYRFVLWPVAVDSLVLVTAAILFNVAMGRRYPHRAHLHVHANDPKHVVQPAEPIPSPQLGVTLDDLNEVLRARGELIDVSNDDLEEIFMAAELRAYRRWLGEIGCSDLMPGDGVSESSPAAAAGIPDAGSGGRSHGHGASDRKQMAEVPGRD
;
A
#
# COMPACT_ATOMS: atom_id res chain seq x y z
N MET A 1 13.34 -29.76 18.29
CA MET A 1 14.13 -28.50 18.31
C MET A 1 13.46 -27.40 17.51
N GLN A 2 13.16 -27.59 16.21
CA GLN A 2 12.52 -26.57 15.34
C GLN A 2 11.39 -25.78 16.03
N ALA A 3 10.32 -26.44 16.50
CA ALA A 3 9.18 -25.77 17.16
C ALA A 3 9.52 -24.82 18.34
N MET A 4 10.68 -25.00 19.00
CA MET A 4 11.14 -24.08 20.05
C MET A 4 11.99 -22.92 19.48
N GLY A 5 12.66 -23.12 18.34
CA GLY A 5 13.20 -22.02 17.53
C GLY A 5 12.09 -21.18 16.90
N ASP A 6 11.04 -21.82 16.39
CA ASP A 6 9.87 -21.17 15.79
C ASP A 6 9.09 -20.36 16.83
N LEU A 7 8.90 -20.90 18.05
CA LEU A 7 8.34 -20.16 19.16
C LEU A 7 9.23 -18.97 19.58
N LEU A 8 10.56 -19.12 19.55
CA LEU A 8 11.49 -18.05 19.90
C LEU A 8 11.61 -16.97 18.81
N SER A 9 11.39 -17.28 17.52
CA SER A 9 11.30 -16.27 16.47
C SER A 9 9.96 -15.52 16.53
N TRP A 10 8.86 -16.23 16.76
CA TRP A 10 7.55 -15.62 17.01
C TRP A 10 7.52 -14.75 18.28
N LEU A 11 8.19 -15.17 19.37
CA LEU A 11 8.35 -14.31 20.55
C LEU A 11 9.25 -13.09 20.29
N ARG A 12 10.16 -13.15 19.31
CA ARG A 12 11.00 -12.01 18.90
C ARG A 12 10.27 -11.02 18.01
N SER A 13 9.21 -11.39 17.28
CA SER A 13 8.41 -10.42 16.51
C SER A 13 7.55 -9.48 17.38
N PHE A 14 7.48 -9.72 18.69
CA PHE A 14 6.94 -8.75 19.66
C PHE A 14 7.97 -7.66 20.06
N ALA A 15 9.25 -7.78 19.66
CA ALA A 15 10.23 -6.73 19.89
C ALA A 15 9.94 -5.51 18.99
N PRO A 16 9.96 -4.28 19.52
CA PRO A 16 9.58 -3.10 18.74
C PRO A 16 10.61 -2.78 17.65
N VAL A 17 10.16 -2.72 16.40
CA VAL A 17 10.99 -2.31 15.25
C VAL A 17 11.49 -0.86 15.43
N PRO A 18 12.80 -0.58 15.24
CA PRO A 18 13.34 0.76 15.43
C PRO A 18 12.72 1.84 14.52
N GLN A 19 11.93 2.73 15.12
CA GLN A 19 11.33 3.88 14.43
C GLN A 19 12.41 4.90 14.04
N THR A 20 12.64 5.07 12.74
CA THR A 20 13.71 5.91 12.14
C THR A 20 13.46 7.42 12.18
N VAL A 21 12.23 7.85 12.52
CA VAL A 21 11.78 9.27 12.52
C VAL A 21 12.77 10.21 13.21
N SER A 22 13.10 11.34 12.58
CA SER A 22 14.09 12.29 13.09
C SER A 22 13.69 12.93 14.43
N ARG A 23 14.66 13.28 15.30
CA ARG A 23 14.37 13.96 16.59
C ARG A 23 13.60 15.27 16.41
N ARG A 24 13.93 16.02 15.35
CA ARG A 24 13.28 17.28 14.96
C ARG A 24 11.81 17.06 14.65
N GLU A 25 11.49 16.01 13.91
CA GLU A 25 10.09 15.67 13.60
C GLU A 25 9.33 15.14 14.79
N ARG A 26 9.92 14.29 15.64
CA ARG A 26 9.25 13.86 16.89
C ARG A 26 8.77 15.06 17.72
N PHE A 27 9.59 16.10 17.83
CA PHE A 27 9.21 17.34 18.50
C PHE A 27 8.05 18.05 17.79
N PHE A 28 8.10 18.21 16.46
CA PHE A 28 7.01 18.86 15.71
C PHE A 28 5.72 18.04 15.71
N SER A 29 5.77 16.71 15.67
CA SER A 29 4.61 15.84 15.80
C SER A 29 3.91 16.04 17.15
N CYS A 30 4.68 16.12 18.25
CA CYS A 30 4.14 16.43 19.58
C CYS A 30 3.57 17.86 19.66
N ALA A 31 4.29 18.86 19.14
CA ALA A 31 3.85 20.25 19.16
C ALA A 31 2.57 20.47 18.34
N GLY A 32 2.50 19.87 17.14
CA GLY A 32 1.32 19.90 16.27
C GLY A 32 0.12 19.22 16.91
N ALA A 33 0.32 18.04 17.53
CA ALA A 33 -0.74 17.37 18.27
C ALA A 33 -1.28 18.21 19.44
N ILE A 34 -0.41 18.83 20.25
CA ILE A 34 -0.81 19.73 21.35
C ILE A 34 -1.63 20.91 20.81
N VAL A 35 -1.13 21.61 19.78
CA VAL A 35 -1.82 22.78 19.19
C VAL A 35 -3.14 22.38 18.54
N GLY A 36 -3.19 21.28 17.80
CA GLY A 36 -4.41 20.81 17.14
C GLY A 36 -5.49 20.35 18.13
N LEU A 37 -5.12 19.57 19.14
CA LEU A 37 -6.03 19.11 20.19
C LEU A 37 -6.54 20.29 21.02
N PHE A 38 -5.68 21.25 21.39
CA PHE A 38 -6.08 22.45 22.12
C PHE A 38 -6.97 23.39 21.30
N LEU A 39 -6.73 23.52 19.99
CA LEU A 39 -7.58 24.34 19.11
C LEU A 39 -8.97 23.73 18.91
N ALA A 40 -9.05 22.40 18.74
CA ALA A 40 -10.31 21.67 18.69
C ALA A 40 -11.07 21.80 20.02
N GLU A 41 -10.40 21.56 21.15
CA GLU A 41 -10.94 21.78 22.50
C GLU A 41 -11.54 23.18 22.65
N TRP A 42 -10.74 24.22 22.38
CA TRP A 42 -11.12 25.61 22.61
C TRP A 42 -12.30 26.02 21.73
N ILE A 43 -12.24 25.75 20.43
CA ILE A 43 -13.33 26.07 19.50
C ILE A 43 -14.59 25.35 19.93
N CYS A 44 -14.48 24.09 20.34
CA CYS A 44 -15.66 23.32 20.71
C CYS A 44 -16.27 23.76 22.05
N ARG A 45 -15.45 24.05 23.07
CA ARG A 45 -15.93 24.56 24.37
C ARG A 45 -16.63 25.92 24.23
N GLN A 46 -16.10 26.82 23.38
CA GLN A 46 -16.71 28.14 23.16
C GLN A 46 -18.07 28.07 22.45
N ALA A 47 -18.29 27.07 21.58
CA ALA A 47 -19.56 26.90 20.86
C ALA A 47 -20.63 26.11 21.66
N LEU A 48 -20.22 25.28 22.63
CA LEU A 48 -21.12 24.51 23.50
C LEU A 48 -21.45 25.18 24.83
N GLY A 49 -20.48 25.88 25.42
CA GLY A 49 -20.41 26.05 26.86
C GLY A 49 -19.96 24.78 27.60
N GLU A 50 -19.73 24.90 28.90
CA GLU A 50 -19.03 23.88 29.70
C GLU A 50 -19.86 22.61 30.00
N ALA A 51 -21.19 22.70 29.88
CA ALA A 51 -22.14 21.69 30.37
C ALA A 51 -22.37 20.48 29.45
N THR A 52 -21.71 20.41 28.29
CA THR A 52 -21.87 19.33 27.30
C THR A 52 -20.50 18.77 26.87
N PRO A 53 -20.43 17.53 26.34
CA PRO A 53 -19.14 16.90 26.04
C PRO A 53 -18.39 17.66 24.95
N TRP A 54 -17.43 18.46 25.42
CA TRP A 54 -16.36 19.15 24.71
C TRP A 54 -15.92 18.59 23.36
N PHE A 55 -15.54 17.33 23.49
CA PHE A 55 -14.35 16.74 22.92
C PHE A 55 -14.33 15.28 23.38
N ILE A 56 -13.86 14.35 22.56
CA ILE A 56 -13.88 12.91 22.90
C ILE A 56 -12.51 12.25 22.75
N ALA A 57 -12.22 11.26 23.59
CA ALA A 57 -10.93 10.55 23.62
C ALA A 57 -10.41 10.04 22.25
N PRO A 58 -11.26 9.58 21.30
CA PRO A 58 -10.83 9.24 19.93
C PRO A 58 -10.13 10.38 19.16
N MET A 59 -10.32 11.64 19.54
CA MET A 59 -9.64 12.78 18.93
C MET A 59 -8.14 12.79 19.22
N GLY A 60 -7.72 12.30 20.38
CA GLY A 60 -6.30 12.08 20.70
C GLY A 60 -5.64 11.11 19.71
N ALA A 61 -6.27 9.97 19.44
CA ALA A 61 -5.77 9.00 18.45
C ALA A 61 -5.85 9.53 17.01
N SER A 62 -6.85 10.37 16.69
CA SER A 62 -6.93 11.06 15.40
C SER A 62 -5.78 12.08 15.20
N ALA A 63 -5.36 12.77 16.27
CA ALA A 63 -4.20 13.65 16.24
C ALA A 63 -2.87 12.88 16.10
N VAL A 64 -2.73 11.70 16.70
CA VAL A 64 -1.55 10.84 16.46
C VAL A 64 -1.40 10.56 14.96
N LEU A 65 -2.48 10.18 14.27
CA LEU A 65 -2.44 9.98 12.82
C LEU A 65 -2.07 11.27 12.06
N LEU A 66 -2.72 12.39 12.36
CA LEU A 66 -2.54 13.67 11.67
C LEU A 66 -1.16 14.33 11.82
N PHE A 67 -0.51 14.15 12.97
CA PHE A 67 0.73 14.88 13.29
C PHE A 67 1.96 13.98 13.35
N ALA A 68 1.83 12.72 13.80
CA ALA A 68 2.95 11.78 13.82
C ALA A 68 3.14 11.03 12.50
N VAL A 69 2.05 10.69 11.79
CA VAL A 69 2.09 9.90 10.53
C VAL A 69 1.23 10.50 9.39
N PRO A 70 1.39 11.80 9.04
CA PRO A 70 0.57 12.49 8.01
C PRO A 70 0.66 11.89 6.59
N SER A 71 1.66 11.04 6.36
CA SER A 71 1.92 10.21 5.19
C SER A 71 1.01 8.97 5.09
N SER A 72 0.35 8.56 6.17
CA SER A 72 -0.58 7.43 6.19
C SER A 72 -1.83 7.69 5.31
N PRO A 73 -2.36 6.68 4.59
CA PRO A 73 -3.67 6.77 3.95
C PRO A 73 -4.81 6.92 4.98
N LEU A 74 -4.63 6.40 6.21
CA LEU A 74 -5.58 6.55 7.31
C LEU A 74 -5.58 7.97 7.89
N ALA A 75 -4.46 8.70 7.76
CA ALA A 75 -4.34 10.10 8.16
C ALA A 75 -4.95 11.11 7.16
N GLN A 76 -5.54 10.67 6.04
CA GLN A 76 -6.10 11.59 5.04
C GLN A 76 -7.44 12.22 5.49
N PRO A 77 -7.78 13.44 5.05
CA PRO A 77 -8.97 14.18 5.49
C PRO A 77 -10.29 13.41 5.40
N TRP A 78 -10.49 12.64 4.32
CA TRP A 78 -11.71 11.84 4.12
C TRP A 78 -11.82 10.67 5.10
N SER A 79 -10.70 10.00 5.38
CA SER A 79 -10.61 8.93 6.38
C SER A 79 -11.07 9.46 7.73
N ILE A 80 -10.49 10.57 8.21
CA ILE A 80 -10.78 11.12 9.54
C ILE A 80 -12.21 11.63 9.65
N VAL A 81 -12.63 12.56 8.77
CA VAL A 81 -13.96 13.19 8.87
C VAL A 81 -15.06 12.19 8.53
N GLY A 82 -14.92 11.46 7.42
CA GLY A 82 -15.89 10.45 7.01
C GLY A 82 -15.97 9.29 8.02
N GLY A 83 -14.83 8.77 8.48
CA GLY A 83 -14.79 7.65 9.40
C GLY A 83 -15.40 7.98 10.76
N ASN A 84 -15.03 9.12 11.36
CA ASN A 84 -15.61 9.56 12.63
C ASN A 84 -17.13 9.81 12.51
N VAL A 85 -17.59 10.51 11.46
CA VAL A 85 -19.01 10.82 11.27
C VAL A 85 -19.84 9.56 11.01
N MET A 86 -19.40 8.67 10.12
CA MET A 86 -20.12 7.44 9.83
C MET A 86 -20.14 6.48 11.03
N ALA A 87 -19.05 6.41 11.79
CA ALA A 87 -19.01 5.61 13.01
C ALA A 87 -19.90 6.18 14.14
N ALA A 88 -20.01 7.50 14.27
CA ALA A 88 -20.95 8.12 15.20
C ALA A 88 -22.42 7.89 14.77
N LEU A 89 -22.73 8.00 13.47
CA LEU A 89 -24.07 7.69 12.95
C LEU A 89 -24.48 6.25 13.29
N VAL A 90 -23.60 5.28 13.01
CA VAL A 90 -23.83 3.88 13.35
C VAL A 90 -23.95 3.69 14.86
N GLY A 91 -23.02 4.24 15.65
CA GLY A 91 -23.01 4.09 17.11
C GLY A 91 -24.26 4.64 17.79
N VAL A 92 -24.69 5.85 17.43
CA VAL A 92 -25.94 6.44 17.95
C VAL A 92 -27.17 5.64 17.51
N THR A 93 -27.15 5.08 16.29
CA THR A 93 -28.24 4.21 15.82
C THR A 93 -28.31 2.92 16.64
N CYS A 94 -27.17 2.25 16.86
CA CYS A 94 -27.09 1.05 17.69
C CYS A 94 -27.49 1.31 19.15
N ALA A 95 -27.07 2.44 19.74
CA ALA A 95 -27.46 2.85 21.08
C ALA A 95 -28.98 3.03 21.25
N LYS A 96 -29.69 3.40 20.18
CA LYS A 96 -31.16 3.58 20.17
C LYS A 96 -31.94 2.29 19.84
N VAL A 97 -31.33 1.36 19.10
CA VAL A 97 -31.98 0.11 18.66
C VAL A 97 -31.79 -1.03 19.67
N PHE A 98 -30.64 -1.10 20.35
CA PHE A 98 -30.28 -2.24 21.20
C PHE A 98 -30.20 -1.86 22.67
N ALA A 99 -31.17 -2.34 23.48
CA ALA A 99 -31.24 -2.03 24.91
C ALA A 99 -30.08 -2.59 25.77
N HIS A 100 -29.36 -3.61 25.29
CA HIS A 100 -28.21 -4.17 26.01
C HIS A 100 -26.90 -3.47 25.56
N PRO A 101 -26.25 -2.66 26.42
CA PRO A 101 -25.18 -1.75 25.99
C PRO A 101 -23.95 -2.48 25.44
N GLY A 102 -23.59 -3.64 26.00
CA GLY A 102 -22.48 -4.45 25.48
C GLY A 102 -22.74 -5.03 24.08
N LEU A 103 -24.00 -5.31 23.75
CA LEU A 103 -24.38 -5.78 22.41
C LEU A 103 -24.45 -4.61 21.42
N ALA A 104 -25.06 -3.50 21.85
CA ALA A 104 -25.08 -2.25 21.11
C ALA A 104 -23.66 -1.79 20.72
N ALA A 105 -22.70 -1.88 21.66
CA ALA A 105 -21.31 -1.49 21.45
C ALA A 105 -20.58 -2.41 20.46
N ALA A 106 -20.71 -3.73 20.59
CA ALA A 106 -20.09 -4.69 19.68
C ALA A 106 -20.63 -4.54 18.24
N LEU A 107 -21.96 -4.42 18.08
CA LEU A 107 -22.60 -4.19 16.79
C LEU A 107 -22.22 -2.82 16.20
N ALA A 108 -22.17 -1.77 17.02
CA ALA A 108 -21.77 -0.44 16.59
C ALA A 108 -20.38 -0.44 15.94
N VAL A 109 -19.39 -1.08 16.58
CA VAL A 109 -18.02 -1.15 16.03
C VAL A 109 -17.97 -1.99 14.76
N GLY A 110 -18.55 -3.20 14.77
CA GLY A 110 -18.52 -4.09 13.61
C GLY A 110 -19.20 -3.48 12.37
N ILE A 111 -20.37 -2.87 12.55
CA ILE A 111 -21.10 -2.18 11.48
C ILE A 111 -20.34 -0.92 11.04
N ALA A 112 -19.78 -0.14 11.97
CA ALA A 112 -19.01 1.07 11.62
C ALA A 112 -17.77 0.73 10.78
N ILE A 113 -17.08 -0.37 11.07
CA ILE A 113 -15.95 -0.86 10.27
C ILE A 113 -16.41 -1.23 8.85
N GLY A 114 -17.49 -2.01 8.72
CA GLY A 114 -18.05 -2.38 7.40
C GLY A 114 -18.49 -1.16 6.58
N VAL A 115 -19.14 -0.19 7.22
CA VAL A 115 -19.53 1.09 6.60
C VAL A 115 -18.30 1.91 6.21
N MET A 116 -17.28 2.01 7.06
CA MET A 116 -16.03 2.72 6.75
C MET A 116 -15.28 2.12 5.55
N PHE A 117 -15.27 0.79 5.40
CA PHE A 117 -14.77 0.14 4.18
C PHE A 117 -15.62 0.52 2.95
N GLN A 118 -16.95 0.43 3.06
CA GLN A 118 -17.87 0.73 1.95
C GLN A 118 -17.76 2.18 1.44
N PHE A 119 -17.51 3.14 2.34
CA PHE A 119 -17.32 4.56 2.01
C PHE A 119 -15.84 4.97 1.84
N LYS A 120 -14.91 4.02 1.89
CA LYS A 120 -13.45 4.22 1.74
C LYS A 120 -12.89 5.27 2.72
N CYS A 121 -13.45 5.34 3.93
CA CYS A 121 -13.06 6.25 5.01
C CYS A 121 -12.64 5.47 6.27
N LEU A 122 -11.81 4.43 6.10
CA LEU A 122 -11.32 3.65 7.23
C LEU A 122 -10.43 4.51 8.13
N HIS A 123 -10.85 4.67 9.38
CA HIS A 123 -10.16 5.46 10.39
C HIS A 123 -10.29 4.74 11.74
N PRO A 124 -9.24 4.08 12.25
CA PRO A 124 -9.31 3.27 13.47
C PRO A 124 -9.90 3.98 14.70
N PRO A 125 -9.62 5.28 14.96
CA PRO A 125 -10.28 6.03 16.03
C PRO A 125 -11.81 6.08 15.90
N GLY A 126 -12.36 6.01 14.68
CA GLY A 126 -13.80 5.92 14.42
C GLY A 126 -14.45 4.74 15.15
N GLY A 127 -13.76 3.59 15.28
CA GLY A 127 -14.25 2.47 16.10
C GLY A 127 -14.47 2.87 17.57
N ALA A 128 -13.59 3.70 18.13
CA ALA A 128 -13.75 4.25 19.47
C ALA A 128 -14.81 5.37 19.54
N VAL A 129 -15.10 6.09 18.44
CA VAL A 129 -16.27 6.99 18.33
C VAL A 129 -17.58 6.21 18.36
N ALA A 130 -17.66 5.08 17.65
CA ALA A 130 -18.82 4.18 17.71
C ALA A 130 -19.05 3.64 19.14
N LEU A 131 -17.98 3.22 19.84
CA LEU A 131 -18.07 2.86 21.27
C LEU A 131 -18.53 4.03 22.14
N THR A 132 -17.95 5.23 21.95
CA THR A 132 -18.31 6.43 22.73
C THR A 132 -19.79 6.79 22.56
N SER A 133 -20.34 6.61 21.35
CA SER A 133 -21.75 6.85 21.04
C SER A 133 -22.72 5.94 21.80
N VAL A 134 -22.26 4.78 22.29
CA VAL A 134 -23.04 3.80 23.05
C VAL A 134 -22.75 3.86 24.55
N LEU A 135 -21.48 4.08 24.93
CA LEU A 135 -20.98 3.93 26.30
C LEU A 135 -20.60 5.28 26.97
N GLY A 136 -20.75 6.41 26.27
CA GLY A 136 -20.39 7.76 26.75
C GLY A 136 -21.31 8.35 27.83
N GLY A 137 -22.19 7.56 28.43
CA GLY A 137 -23.08 7.97 29.52
C GLY A 137 -24.21 8.93 29.10
N PRO A 138 -24.94 9.50 30.08
CA PRO A 138 -26.15 10.32 29.83
C PRO A 138 -25.89 11.49 28.89
N ALA A 139 -24.79 12.24 29.08
CA ALA A 139 -24.48 13.42 28.30
C ALA A 139 -24.27 13.15 26.79
N VAL A 140 -23.87 11.93 26.40
CA VAL A 140 -23.80 11.51 24.99
C VAL A 140 -25.16 10.96 24.51
N ALA A 141 -25.86 10.21 25.36
CA ALA A 141 -27.19 9.67 25.04
C ALA A 141 -28.24 10.77 24.79
N GLU A 142 -28.22 11.85 25.59
CA GLU A 142 -29.10 13.02 25.48
C GLU A 142 -28.85 13.84 24.21
N LEU A 143 -27.58 13.93 23.75
CA LEU A 143 -27.27 14.52 22.45
C LEU A 143 -27.84 13.67 21.30
N GLY A 144 -27.76 12.34 21.41
CA GLY A 144 -28.24 11.43 20.37
C GLY A 144 -27.61 11.77 19.02
N TYR A 145 -28.42 12.04 17.98
CA TYR A 145 -27.87 12.39 16.66
C TYR A 145 -27.17 13.76 16.61
N ARG A 146 -27.36 14.62 17.63
CA ARG A 146 -26.53 15.83 17.76
C ARG A 146 -25.07 15.47 18.01
N PHE A 147 -24.77 14.33 18.67
CA PHE A 147 -23.40 13.85 18.93
C PHE A 147 -22.55 13.75 17.64
N VAL A 148 -23.19 13.34 16.54
CA VAL A 148 -22.57 13.16 15.22
C VAL A 148 -22.09 14.49 14.64
N LEU A 149 -22.94 15.52 14.66
CA LEU A 149 -22.57 16.87 14.24
C LEU A 149 -21.61 17.49 15.27
N TRP A 150 -21.84 17.18 16.54
CA TRP A 150 -21.24 17.86 17.66
C TRP A 150 -21.06 16.97 18.91
N PRO A 151 -19.82 16.68 19.36
CA PRO A 151 -18.57 17.31 18.91
C PRO A 151 -17.98 16.67 17.65
N VAL A 152 -18.42 15.44 17.27
CA VAL A 152 -17.65 14.54 16.40
C VAL A 152 -17.24 15.16 15.06
N ALA A 153 -18.18 15.72 14.29
CA ALA A 153 -17.85 16.30 12.98
C ALA A 153 -16.97 17.55 13.08
N VAL A 154 -17.21 18.40 14.09
CA VAL A 154 -16.49 19.67 14.25
C VAL A 154 -15.09 19.45 14.82
N ASP A 155 -14.91 18.60 15.83
CA ASP A 155 -13.58 18.16 16.29
C ASP A 155 -12.75 17.62 15.13
N SER A 156 -13.36 16.74 14.31
CA SER A 156 -12.68 16.13 13.15
C SER A 156 -12.29 17.17 12.11
N LEU A 157 -13.16 18.14 11.82
CA LEU A 157 -12.90 19.21 10.87
C LEU A 157 -11.81 20.17 11.39
N VAL A 158 -11.88 20.61 12.65
CA VAL A 158 -10.88 21.50 13.26
C VAL A 158 -9.52 20.80 13.34
N LEU A 159 -9.45 19.54 13.75
CA LEU A 159 -8.20 18.79 13.77
C LEU A 159 -7.58 18.65 12.36
N VAL A 160 -8.39 18.28 11.36
CA VAL A 160 -7.92 18.20 9.97
C VAL A 160 -7.46 19.56 9.45
N THR A 161 -8.19 20.64 9.70
CA THR A 161 -7.77 22.00 9.31
C THR A 161 -6.47 22.42 10.01
N ALA A 162 -6.35 22.19 11.32
CA ALA A 162 -5.13 22.46 12.09
C ALA A 162 -3.94 21.65 11.56
N ALA A 163 -4.15 20.39 11.19
CA ALA A 163 -3.11 19.54 10.63
C ALA A 163 -2.71 19.92 9.19
N ILE A 164 -3.64 20.41 8.37
CA ILE A 164 -3.30 21.01 7.05
C ILE A 164 -2.41 22.23 7.27
N LEU A 165 -2.85 23.18 8.11
CA LEU A 165 -2.10 24.41 8.37
C LEU A 165 -0.71 24.12 8.98
N PHE A 166 -0.64 23.20 9.95
CA PHE A 166 0.61 22.84 10.61
C PHE A 166 1.59 22.11 9.67
N ASN A 167 1.14 21.08 8.95
CA ASN A 167 2.04 20.35 8.05
C ASN A 167 2.51 21.25 6.89
N VAL A 168 1.65 22.11 6.34
CA VAL A 168 2.05 23.11 5.31
C VAL A 168 3.05 24.12 5.89
N ALA A 169 2.83 24.66 7.09
CA ALA A 169 3.77 25.58 7.75
C ALA A 169 5.12 24.90 8.07
N MET A 170 5.12 23.59 8.29
CA MET A 170 6.33 22.78 8.48
C MET A 170 6.99 22.31 7.17
N GLY A 171 6.44 22.66 6.00
CA GLY A 171 6.95 22.26 4.69
C GLY A 171 6.64 20.81 4.29
N ARG A 172 5.83 20.08 5.07
CA ARG A 172 5.38 18.72 4.77
C ARG A 172 4.25 18.72 3.74
N ARG A 173 4.19 17.69 2.89
CA ARG A 173 3.29 17.64 1.73
C ARG A 173 1.92 17.00 2.04
N TYR A 174 1.12 17.67 2.87
CA TYR A 174 -0.20 17.19 3.29
C TYR A 174 -1.34 18.12 2.84
N PRO A 175 -2.52 17.62 2.40
CA PRO A 175 -2.89 16.21 2.21
C PRO A 175 -2.12 15.50 1.10
N HIS A 176 -1.92 14.19 1.27
CA HIS A 176 -1.28 13.35 0.26
C HIS A 176 -2.28 13.04 -0.86
N ARG A 177 -2.02 13.56 -2.06
CA ARG A 177 -2.74 13.14 -3.26
C ARG A 177 -2.32 11.71 -3.60
N ALA A 178 -3.23 10.76 -3.47
CA ALA A 178 -3.05 9.44 -4.06
C ALA A 178 -2.73 9.62 -5.56
N HIS A 179 -1.68 8.94 -6.02
CA HIS A 179 -1.40 8.89 -7.45
C HIS A 179 -2.52 8.07 -8.11
N LEU A 180 -3.51 8.79 -8.65
CA LEU A 180 -4.52 8.22 -9.53
C LEU A 180 -3.80 7.72 -10.79
N HIS A 181 -3.37 6.47 -10.74
CA HIS A 181 -3.17 5.65 -11.93
C HIS A 181 -4.53 5.58 -12.63
N VAL A 182 -4.74 6.49 -13.57
CA VAL A 182 -5.88 6.46 -14.48
C VAL A 182 -5.79 5.12 -15.20
N HIS A 183 -6.66 4.17 -14.84
CA HIS A 183 -6.80 2.92 -15.58
C HIS A 183 -7.02 3.31 -17.06
N ALA A 184 -6.22 2.75 -17.96
CA ALA A 184 -6.08 3.18 -19.36
C ALA A 184 -7.28 2.80 -20.26
N ASN A 185 -8.49 3.06 -19.76
CA ASN A 185 -9.78 2.83 -20.38
C ASN A 185 -10.53 4.15 -20.68
N ASP A 186 -9.88 5.32 -20.53
CA ASP A 186 -10.33 6.57 -21.18
C ASP A 186 -9.82 6.56 -22.63
N PRO A 187 -10.68 6.43 -23.65
CA PRO A 187 -10.25 6.37 -25.05
C PRO A 187 -9.56 7.65 -25.54
N LYS A 188 -9.62 8.75 -24.78
CA LYS A 188 -8.97 10.03 -25.12
C LYS A 188 -7.57 10.16 -24.55
N HIS A 189 -7.19 9.30 -23.61
CA HIS A 189 -5.83 9.18 -23.08
C HIS A 189 -5.26 7.79 -23.37
N VAL A 190 -5.26 7.42 -24.66
CA VAL A 190 -4.25 6.48 -25.16
C VAL A 190 -2.89 7.17 -25.00
N VAL A 191 -2.28 6.94 -23.83
CA VAL A 191 -0.82 6.95 -23.72
C VAL A 191 -0.36 5.91 -24.74
N GLN A 192 0.08 6.38 -25.90
CA GLN A 192 0.76 5.54 -26.87
C GLN A 192 1.83 4.76 -26.10
N PRO A 193 1.97 3.43 -26.28
CA PRO A 193 3.07 2.71 -25.69
C PRO A 193 4.35 3.42 -26.12
N ALA A 194 4.99 4.14 -25.19
CA ALA A 194 6.23 4.81 -25.49
C ALA A 194 7.19 3.73 -25.97
N GLU A 195 7.79 3.93 -27.15
CA GLU A 195 8.80 3.01 -27.69
C GLU A 195 9.73 2.64 -26.54
N PRO A 196 9.91 1.34 -26.22
CA PRO A 196 10.52 0.94 -24.96
C PRO A 196 11.86 1.63 -24.78
N ILE A 197 11.89 2.68 -23.96
CA ILE A 197 13.09 3.49 -23.73
C ILE A 197 14.16 2.49 -23.31
N PRO A 198 15.28 2.37 -24.05
CA PRO A 198 16.34 1.39 -23.75
C PRO A 198 17.01 1.75 -22.43
N SER A 199 16.30 1.50 -21.34
CA SER A 199 16.63 1.81 -19.96
C SER A 199 17.77 0.86 -19.60
N PRO A 200 19.01 1.37 -19.44
CA PRO A 200 20.19 0.52 -19.43
C PRO A 200 20.33 -0.16 -18.06
N GLN A 201 19.48 -1.17 -17.83
CA GLN A 201 19.53 -2.12 -16.71
C GLN A 201 19.74 -1.47 -15.34
N LEU A 202 19.15 -0.29 -15.13
CA LEU A 202 19.21 0.45 -13.87
C LEU A 202 18.22 -0.15 -12.87
N GLY A 203 18.52 -1.37 -12.43
CA GLY A 203 17.80 -2.04 -11.34
C GLY A 203 17.95 -1.23 -10.07
N VAL A 204 16.81 -0.77 -9.54
CA VAL A 204 16.76 -0.09 -8.24
C VAL A 204 17.01 -1.14 -7.17
N THR A 205 18.08 -1.04 -6.41
CA THR A 205 18.37 -2.03 -5.36
C THR A 205 17.54 -1.77 -4.11
N LEU A 206 17.41 -2.79 -3.27
CA LEU A 206 16.81 -2.67 -1.94
C LEU A 206 17.62 -1.71 -1.03
N ASP A 207 18.92 -1.55 -1.26
CA ASP A 207 19.75 -0.56 -0.58
C ASP A 207 19.45 0.88 -1.05
N ASP A 208 19.30 1.11 -2.36
CA ASP A 208 18.86 2.41 -2.91
C ASP A 208 17.50 2.82 -2.34
N LEU A 209 16.56 1.87 -2.27
CA LEU A 209 15.24 2.07 -1.68
C LEU A 209 15.36 2.43 -0.18
N ASN A 210 16.17 1.67 0.59
CA ASN A 210 16.40 1.95 2.00
C ASN A 210 17.10 3.30 2.25
N GLU A 211 18.02 3.72 1.38
CA GLU A 211 18.67 5.03 1.48
C GLU A 211 17.67 6.17 1.20
N VAL A 212 16.85 6.06 0.15
CA VAL A 212 15.79 7.04 -0.14
C VAL A 212 14.77 7.13 1.01
N LEU A 213 14.37 5.99 1.60
CA LEU A 213 13.49 5.96 2.77
C LEU A 213 14.11 6.67 3.99
N ARG A 214 15.40 6.42 4.28
CA ARG A 214 16.14 7.08 5.37
C ARG A 214 16.32 8.59 5.13
N ALA A 215 16.61 8.99 3.90
CA ALA A 215 16.79 10.39 3.51
C ALA A 215 15.49 11.21 3.60
N ARG A 216 14.32 10.56 3.48
CA ARG A 216 13.01 11.22 3.51
C ARG A 216 12.56 11.68 4.91
N GLY A 217 12.99 11.00 5.97
CA GLY A 217 12.69 11.31 7.38
C GLY A 217 11.25 11.01 7.84
N GLU A 218 10.26 11.21 6.97
CA GLU A 218 8.84 10.92 7.18
C GLU A 218 8.59 9.40 7.34
N LEU A 219 7.71 9.01 8.27
CA LEU A 219 7.32 7.60 8.43
C LEU A 219 6.36 7.18 7.31
N ILE A 220 6.68 6.11 6.58
CA ILE A 220 5.74 5.49 5.63
C ILE A 220 4.93 4.39 6.35
N ASP A 221 3.64 4.30 6.03
CA ASP A 221 2.66 3.39 6.67
C ASP A 221 2.66 2.00 5.99
N VAL A 222 3.85 1.46 5.78
CA VAL A 222 4.18 0.13 5.21
C VAL A 222 5.52 -0.28 5.83
N SER A 223 5.74 -1.54 6.22
CA SER A 223 7.06 -1.93 6.74
C SER A 223 8.09 -2.08 5.61
N ASN A 224 9.38 -1.98 5.94
CA ASN A 224 10.45 -2.20 4.96
C ASN A 224 10.41 -3.64 4.42
N ASP A 225 10.09 -4.61 5.27
CA ASP A 225 10.01 -6.03 4.95
C ASP A 225 8.84 -6.31 3.98
N ASP A 226 7.67 -5.67 4.18
CA ASP A 226 6.54 -5.73 3.23
C ASP A 226 6.92 -5.07 1.89
N LEU A 227 7.65 -3.94 1.92
CA LEU A 227 8.11 -3.25 0.71
C LEU A 227 9.11 -4.11 -0.07
N GLU A 228 10.00 -4.84 0.61
CA GLU A 228 10.93 -5.80 0.02
C GLU A 228 10.19 -6.99 -0.61
N GLU A 229 9.21 -7.59 0.08
CA GLU A 229 8.39 -8.67 -0.50
C GLU A 229 7.63 -8.19 -1.75
N ILE A 230 6.98 -7.02 -1.67
CA ILE A 230 6.25 -6.42 -2.80
C ILE A 230 7.19 -6.09 -3.96
N PHE A 231 8.40 -5.59 -3.69
CA PHE A 231 9.41 -5.28 -4.70
C PHE A 231 9.90 -6.55 -5.40
N MET A 232 10.31 -7.57 -4.65
CA MET A 232 10.78 -8.85 -5.19
C MET A 232 9.67 -9.58 -5.97
N ALA A 233 8.42 -9.50 -5.52
CA ALA A 233 7.26 -10.03 -6.24
C ALA A 233 6.99 -9.27 -7.56
N ALA A 234 7.22 -7.95 -7.58
CA ALA A 234 7.10 -7.12 -8.78
C ALA A 234 8.23 -7.41 -9.78
N GLU A 235 9.49 -7.52 -9.33
CA GLU A 235 10.63 -7.91 -10.18
C GLU A 235 10.43 -9.30 -10.79
N LEU A 236 10.07 -10.30 -9.99
CA LEU A 236 9.79 -11.65 -10.48
C LEU A 236 8.68 -11.66 -11.54
N ARG A 237 7.67 -10.80 -11.40
CA ARG A 237 6.57 -10.65 -12.37
C ARG A 237 7.02 -9.91 -13.64
N ALA A 238 7.89 -8.91 -13.52
CA ALA A 238 8.48 -8.21 -14.66
C ALA A 238 9.42 -9.13 -15.46
N TYR A 239 10.25 -9.91 -14.77
CA TYR A 239 11.15 -10.90 -15.34
C TYR A 239 10.39 -12.04 -16.03
N ARG A 240 9.28 -12.53 -15.44
CA ARG A 240 8.38 -13.50 -16.09
C ARG A 240 7.74 -12.99 -17.37
N ARG A 241 7.38 -11.70 -17.45
CA ARG A 241 6.90 -11.09 -18.70
C ARG A 241 8.02 -11.08 -19.75
N TRP A 242 9.20 -10.59 -19.39
CA TRP A 242 10.36 -10.52 -20.28
C TRP A 242 10.77 -11.91 -20.83
N LEU A 243 10.83 -12.94 -19.97
CA LEU A 243 11.06 -14.33 -20.40
C LEU A 243 9.94 -14.90 -21.30
N GLY A 244 8.71 -14.37 -21.21
CA GLY A 244 7.61 -14.74 -22.10
C GLY A 244 7.63 -14.03 -23.46
N GLU A 245 8.44 -12.97 -23.58
CA GLU A 245 8.65 -12.20 -24.81
C GLU A 245 9.90 -12.65 -25.59
N ILE A 246 10.77 -13.48 -24.98
CA ILE A 246 11.97 -14.05 -25.59
C ILE A 246 11.66 -15.38 -26.29
N GLY A 247 11.93 -15.45 -27.59
CA GLY A 247 11.93 -16.71 -28.33
C GLY A 247 13.17 -17.56 -27.99
N CYS A 248 13.05 -18.89 -28.06
CA CYS A 248 14.21 -19.77 -27.95
C CYS A 248 15.25 -19.51 -29.07
N SER A 249 14.80 -18.94 -30.19
CA SER A 249 15.63 -18.37 -31.26
C SER A 249 16.61 -17.30 -30.81
N ASP A 250 16.22 -16.49 -29.81
CA ASP A 250 16.92 -15.25 -29.46
C ASP A 250 18.00 -15.49 -28.39
N LEU A 251 18.01 -16.71 -27.84
CA LEU A 251 19.01 -17.23 -26.90
C LEU A 251 19.97 -18.25 -27.55
N MET A 252 19.71 -18.67 -28.79
CA MET A 252 20.65 -19.49 -29.57
C MET A 252 21.78 -18.60 -30.11
N PRO A 253 23.06 -18.86 -29.78
CA PRO A 253 24.17 -18.26 -30.51
C PRO A 253 24.11 -18.72 -31.97
N GLY A 254 23.97 -17.79 -32.92
CA GLY A 254 23.78 -18.13 -34.33
C GLY A 254 24.95 -18.94 -34.90
N ASP A 255 24.64 -19.96 -35.71
CA ASP A 255 25.61 -20.93 -36.24
C ASP A 255 26.71 -20.29 -37.10
N GLY A 256 27.86 -20.04 -36.50
CA GLY A 256 29.10 -19.60 -37.14
C GLY A 256 30.14 -19.23 -36.08
N VAL A 257 31.34 -19.83 -36.03
CA VAL A 257 32.13 -20.39 -37.13
C VAL A 257 32.46 -21.87 -36.91
N SER A 258 32.28 -22.69 -37.94
CA SER A 258 32.95 -23.99 -38.03
C SER A 258 34.39 -23.77 -38.51
N GLU A 259 35.36 -23.79 -37.59
CA GLU A 259 36.77 -23.68 -37.96
C GLU A 259 37.24 -24.98 -38.64
N SER A 260 37.54 -24.90 -39.94
CA SER A 260 38.13 -26.00 -40.70
C SER A 260 39.58 -26.23 -40.26
N SER A 261 39.80 -27.26 -39.44
CA SER A 261 41.14 -27.63 -38.97
C SER A 261 42.13 -27.86 -40.13
N PRO A 262 43.24 -27.11 -40.21
CA PRO A 262 44.22 -27.27 -41.28
C PRO A 262 45.05 -28.54 -41.06
N ALA A 263 44.91 -29.51 -41.97
CA ALA A 263 45.61 -30.79 -41.89
C ALA A 263 47.15 -30.61 -41.94
N ALA A 264 47.85 -31.26 -41.01
CA ALA A 264 49.30 -31.21 -40.93
C ALA A 264 49.96 -31.99 -42.09
N ALA A 265 50.52 -31.27 -43.06
CA ALA A 265 51.23 -31.85 -44.20
C ALA A 265 52.69 -32.21 -43.85
N ALA A 266 52.88 -33.32 -43.14
CA ALA A 266 54.13 -34.08 -43.09
C ALA A 266 53.91 -35.42 -43.81
N GLY A 267 54.77 -35.76 -44.78
CA GLY A 267 54.44 -36.77 -45.81
C GLY A 267 55.00 -38.19 -45.57
N ILE A 268 54.98 -38.98 -46.68
CA ILE A 268 55.51 -40.34 -46.87
C ILE A 268 54.56 -41.47 -46.38
N PRO A 269 54.17 -42.47 -47.22
CA PRO A 269 54.15 -42.52 -48.70
C PRO A 269 52.83 -43.11 -49.30
N ASP A 270 52.85 -43.32 -50.62
CA ASP A 270 51.80 -43.88 -51.51
C ASP A 270 51.49 -45.39 -51.31
N ALA A 271 50.20 -45.76 -51.39
CA ALA A 271 49.69 -47.04 -51.96
C ALA A 271 48.13 -47.07 -52.06
N GLY A 272 47.56 -47.65 -53.13
CA GLY A 272 46.28 -48.40 -53.02
C GLY A 272 44.99 -47.92 -53.71
N SER A 273 44.99 -47.80 -55.05
CA SER A 273 43.88 -48.14 -55.98
C SER A 273 42.38 -48.16 -55.55
N GLY A 274 41.56 -47.29 -56.17
CA GLY A 274 40.11 -47.51 -56.48
C GLY A 274 39.08 -47.22 -55.37
N GLY A 275 37.78 -47.02 -55.66
CA GLY A 275 37.13 -46.84 -56.97
C GLY A 275 35.57 -46.80 -56.93
N ARG A 276 34.98 -45.83 -57.65
CA ARG A 276 33.59 -45.77 -58.19
C ARG A 276 32.34 -45.91 -57.28
N SER A 277 31.61 -44.79 -57.18
CA SER A 277 30.22 -44.58 -57.71
C SER A 277 28.95 -44.82 -56.85
N HIS A 278 27.97 -43.93 -57.09
CA HIS A 278 26.51 -43.97 -56.82
C HIS A 278 26.01 -44.02 -55.35
N GLY A 279 24.83 -43.48 -55.00
CA GLY A 279 23.90 -42.61 -55.76
C GLY A 279 22.42 -42.74 -55.34
N HIS A 280 21.61 -41.69 -55.57
CA HIS A 280 20.15 -41.59 -55.24
C HIS A 280 19.82 -41.63 -53.72
N GLY A 281 18.62 -41.22 -53.25
CA GLY A 281 17.42 -40.68 -53.92
C GLY A 281 16.41 -40.07 -52.93
N ALA A 282 15.30 -39.50 -53.40
CA ALA A 282 14.38 -38.66 -52.60
C ALA A 282 13.04 -39.33 -52.18
N SER A 283 12.42 -38.79 -51.12
CA SER A 283 10.97 -38.80 -50.79
C SER A 283 10.76 -37.70 -49.70
N ASP A 284 9.80 -36.77 -49.68
CA ASP A 284 8.34 -36.75 -50.02
C ASP A 284 7.51 -37.58 -49.01
N ARG A 285 6.41 -37.14 -48.37
CA ARG A 285 5.75 -35.80 -48.23
C ARG A 285 4.61 -35.87 -47.16
N LYS A 286 4.08 -34.72 -46.71
CA LYS A 286 2.73 -34.53 -46.08
C LYS A 286 2.54 -35.20 -44.68
N GLN A 287 1.47 -34.96 -43.88
CA GLN A 287 0.23 -34.16 -44.04
C GLN A 287 -0.32 -33.59 -42.70
N MET A 288 -1.28 -32.65 -42.82
CA MET A 288 -2.47 -32.31 -41.98
C MET A 288 -2.83 -33.23 -40.78
N ALA A 289 -3.48 -32.79 -39.69
CA ALA A 289 -3.96 -31.45 -39.23
C ALA A 289 -4.14 -31.51 -37.67
N GLU A 290 -5.08 -30.93 -36.90
CA GLU A 290 -6.33 -30.15 -37.12
C GLU A 290 -6.75 -29.40 -35.83
N VAL A 291 -7.83 -28.59 -35.85
CA VAL A 291 -8.34 -27.82 -34.70
C VAL A 291 -9.88 -27.92 -34.58
N PRO A 292 -10.42 -28.28 -33.40
CA PRO A 292 -11.79 -27.96 -32.99
C PRO A 292 -11.83 -26.87 -31.90
N GLY A 293 -12.99 -26.23 -31.74
CA GLY A 293 -13.28 -25.28 -30.66
C GLY A 293 -14.78 -25.19 -30.40
N ARG A 294 -15.19 -24.25 -29.54
CA ARG A 294 -16.49 -24.16 -28.82
C ARG A 294 -16.54 -25.06 -27.56
N ASP A 295 -17.36 -24.74 -26.56
CA ASP A 295 -18.33 -23.61 -26.46
C ASP A 295 -17.83 -22.44 -25.59
#